data_AF-A0A8X6MN41-F1
#
_entry.id   AF-A0A8X6MN41-F1
#
_cell.length_a   1.000
_cell.length_b   1.000
_cell.length_c   1.000
_cell.angle_alpha   90.00
_cell.angle_beta   90.00
_cell.angle_gamma   90.00
#
_symmetry.space_group_name_H-M   'P 1'
#
loop_
_entity.id
_entity.type
_entity.pdbx_description
1 polymer ?
#
loop_
_entity_poly.entity_id
_entity_poly.type
_entity_poly.pdbx_seq_one_letter_code
_entity_poly.pdbx_strand_id
1 'polypeptide(L)'
;MEGPQHCIGCKLVFAVLGVLSGASIFITFSFYKNYNAAIWGLLTALFAVIVLRLHISYRRRVLHLKYTADSLRIIKLCGFILSVAAVTASIVYFILAAVWHQGYKIEDDGFAPAGIFALLSLKWTLLMFFEGRKYEKFLCSSGMEEAEITNGKSPSQYNSVQSRDVNG
;
A
#
# COMPACT_ATOMS: atom_id res chain seq x y z
N MET A 1 1.25 3.77 -24.09
CA MET A 1 0.33 4.54 -23.22
C MET A 1 1.15 5.28 -22.16
N GLU A 2 1.42 6.56 -22.39
CA GLU A 2 2.16 7.42 -21.47
C GLU A 2 1.23 7.85 -20.32
N GLY A 3 1.27 7.12 -19.21
CA GLY A 3 0.61 7.55 -17.99
C GLY A 3 1.29 8.81 -17.41
N PRO A 4 0.53 9.74 -16.78
CA PRO A 4 1.03 11.05 -16.36
C PRO A 4 2.16 10.92 -15.33
N GLN A 5 3.40 11.10 -15.80
CA GLN A 5 4.64 11.04 -15.02
C GLN A 5 4.65 12.03 -13.83
N HIS A 6 3.92 13.14 -13.92
CA HIS A 6 3.79 14.12 -12.83
C HIS A 6 3.12 13.58 -11.57
N CYS A 7 2.27 12.55 -11.68
CA CYS A 7 1.53 12.02 -10.52
C CYS A 7 2.41 11.20 -9.56
N ILE A 8 3.50 10.61 -10.05
CA ILE A 8 4.36 9.69 -9.28
C ILE A 8 5.32 10.45 -8.38
N GLY A 9 5.86 11.58 -8.87
CA GLY A 9 6.73 12.46 -8.08
C GLY A 9 6.01 13.00 -6.84
N CYS A 10 4.77 13.49 -6.99
CA CYS A 10 3.96 13.94 -5.87
C CYS A 10 3.72 12.82 -4.85
N LYS A 11 3.37 11.60 -5.28
CA LYS A 11 3.18 10.46 -4.39
C LYS A 11 4.45 10.10 -3.62
N LEU A 12 5.61 10.19 -4.25
CA LEU A 12 6.90 9.96 -3.60
C LEU A 12 7.19 11.03 -2.53
N VAL A 13 6.95 12.30 -2.84
CA VAL A 13 7.08 13.39 -1.87
C VAL A 13 6.13 13.19 -0.69
N PHE A 14 4.86 12.83 -0.94
CA PHE A 14 3.91 12.51 0.12
C PHE A 14 4.36 11.32 0.98
N ALA A 15 4.96 10.29 0.39
CA ALA A 15 5.50 9.16 1.14
C ALA A 15 6.69 9.58 2.02
N VAL A 16 7.61 10.41 1.51
CA VAL A 16 8.73 10.94 2.29
C VAL A 16 8.24 11.82 3.44
N LEU A 17 7.28 12.72 3.18
CA LEU A 17 6.62 13.51 4.23
C LEU A 17 5.93 12.60 5.26
N GLY A 18 5.34 11.50 4.82
CA GLY A 18 4.79 10.45 5.69
C GLY A 18 5.84 9.87 6.65
N VAL A 19 7.01 9.46 6.12
CA VAL A 19 8.11 8.94 6.94
C VAL A 19 8.60 9.99 7.94
N LEU A 20 8.85 11.22 7.50
CA LEU A 20 9.30 12.32 8.35
C LEU A 20 8.28 12.65 9.44
N SER A 21 6.99 12.68 9.10
CA SER A 21 5.91 12.94 10.05
C SER A 21 5.82 11.83 11.11
N GLY A 22 5.90 10.56 10.71
CA GLY A 22 5.87 9.43 11.65
C GLY A 22 7.09 9.41 12.58
N ALA A 23 8.28 9.70 12.06
CA ALA A 23 9.49 9.83 12.85
C ALA A 23 9.42 11.01 13.84
N SER A 24 8.89 12.16 13.41
CA SER A 24 8.69 13.33 14.28
C SER A 24 7.71 13.03 15.41
N ILE A 25 6.60 12.33 15.12
CA ILE A 25 5.63 11.89 16.13
C ILE A 25 6.30 10.94 17.13
N PHE A 26 7.06 9.95 16.65
CA PHE A 26 7.76 9.01 17.52
C PHE A 26 8.72 9.73 18.48
N ILE A 27 9.54 10.66 17.97
CA ILE A 27 10.49 11.42 18.79
C ILE A 27 9.75 12.28 19.81
N THR A 28 8.75 13.05 19.36
CA THR A 28 8.00 13.97 20.22
C THR A 28 7.28 13.23 21.36
N PHE A 29 6.53 12.17 21.05
CA PHE A 29 5.76 11.44 22.06
C PHE A 29 6.64 10.54 22.95
N SER A 30 7.85 10.19 22.51
CA SER A 30 8.86 9.56 23.39
C SER A 30 9.32 10.53 24.49
N PHE A 31 9.49 11.82 24.19
CA PHE A 31 9.80 12.84 25.21
C PHE A 31 8.65 13.03 26.21
N TYR A 32 7.40 12.97 25.75
CA TYR A 32 6.22 13.03 26.61
C TYR A 32 5.90 11.73 27.36
N LYS A 33 6.80 10.73 27.30
CA LYS A 33 6.65 9.39 27.91
C LYS A 33 5.37 8.65 27.49
N ASN A 34 4.76 9.05 26.38
CA ASN A 34 3.58 8.43 25.84
C ASN A 34 3.97 7.39 24.79
N TYR A 35 4.32 6.21 25.29
CA TYR A 35 4.80 5.11 24.44
C TYR A 35 3.73 4.59 23.48
N ASN A 36 2.44 4.65 23.87
CA ASN A 36 1.34 4.25 23.01
C ASN A 36 1.34 5.08 21.72
N ALA A 37 1.31 6.41 21.83
CA ALA A 37 1.33 7.30 20.68
C ALA A 37 2.65 7.21 19.90
N ALA A 38 3.78 7.04 20.60
CA ALA A 38 5.08 6.88 19.96
C ALA A 38 5.13 5.64 19.04
N ILE A 39 4.66 4.49 19.51
CA ILE A 39 4.61 3.24 18.72
C ILE A 39 3.77 3.45 17.45
N TRP A 40 2.63 4.13 17.54
CA TRP A 40 1.82 4.46 16.36
C TRP A 40 2.52 5.41 15.38
N GLY A 41 3.32 6.36 15.89
CA GLY A 41 4.20 7.18 15.06
C GLY A 41 5.23 6.34 14.29
N LEU A 42 5.86 5.37 14.96
CA LEU A 42 6.83 4.46 14.35
C LEU A 42 6.17 3.52 13.33
N LEU A 43 4.99 2.99 13.62
CA LEU A 43 4.19 2.20 12.69
C LEU A 43 3.82 3.02 11.44
N THR A 44 3.43 4.28 11.61
CA THR A 44 3.14 5.20 10.50
C THR A 44 4.36 5.38 9.59
N ALA A 45 5.54 5.61 10.19
CA ALA A 45 6.78 5.73 9.45
C ALA A 45 7.11 4.43 8.69
N LEU A 46 6.94 3.27 9.33
CA LEU A 46 7.19 1.97 8.73
C LEU A 46 6.26 1.70 7.53
N PHE A 47 4.97 1.99 7.65
CA PHE A 47 4.04 1.85 6.53
C PHE A 47 4.39 2.80 5.37
N ALA A 48 4.77 4.04 5.67
CA ALA A 48 5.22 5.00 4.67
C ALA A 48 6.50 4.53 3.95
N VAL A 49 7.44 3.90 4.66
CA VAL A 49 8.65 3.28 4.04
C VAL A 49 8.27 2.14 3.09
N ILE A 50 7.31 1.28 3.46
CA ILE A 50 6.88 0.19 2.57
C ILE A 50 6.23 0.76 1.30
N VAL A 51 5.38 1.79 1.44
CA VAL A 51 4.79 2.51 0.29
C VAL A 51 5.87 3.17 -0.58
N LEU A 52 6.88 3.80 0.04
CA LEU A 52 8.00 4.41 -0.66
C LEU A 52 8.81 3.36 -1.43
N ARG A 53 9.08 2.21 -0.82
CA ARG A 53 9.79 1.09 -1.45
C ARG A 53 9.02 0.55 -2.65
N LEU A 54 7.69 0.49 -2.56
CA LEU A 54 6.82 0.13 -3.68
C LEU A 54 6.92 1.13 -4.83
N HIS A 55 6.85 2.44 -4.54
CA HIS A 55 6.98 3.49 -5.56
C HIS A 55 8.38 3.52 -6.21
N ILE A 56 9.44 3.28 -5.44
CA ILE A 56 10.81 3.16 -5.97
C ILE A 56 10.92 1.96 -6.91
N SER A 57 10.34 0.81 -6.54
CA SER A 57 10.29 -0.39 -7.38
C SER A 57 9.57 -0.10 -8.71
N TYR A 58 8.42 0.59 -8.65
CA TYR A 58 7.67 1.02 -9.82
C TYR A 58 8.48 1.95 -10.75
N ARG A 59 9.21 2.92 -10.18
CA ARG A 59 10.04 3.88 -10.93
C ARG A 59 11.21 3.23 -11.68
N ARG A 60 11.77 2.13 -11.16
CA ARG A 60 12.97 1.50 -11.75
C ARG A 60 12.71 0.67 -13.01
N ARG A 61 11.46 0.54 -13.50
CA ARG A 61 11.10 -0.23 -14.72
C ARG A 61 11.65 -1.66 -14.78
N VAL A 62 12.08 -2.26 -13.65
CA VAL A 62 12.51 -3.68 -13.58
C VAL A 62 11.31 -4.59 -13.26
N LEU A 63 10.10 -4.15 -13.62
CA LEU A 63 8.85 -4.86 -13.32
C LEU A 63 8.53 -5.98 -14.33
N HIS A 64 9.25 -6.05 -15.46
CA HIS A 64 8.94 -7.03 -16.49
C HIS A 64 9.57 -8.42 -16.29
N LEU A 65 10.54 -8.59 -15.38
CA LEU A 65 11.36 -9.81 -15.40
C LEU A 65 11.32 -10.71 -14.17
N LYS A 66 10.70 -10.34 -13.03
CA LYS A 66 10.67 -11.29 -11.89
C LYS A 66 9.66 -11.09 -10.75
N TYR A 67 8.85 -10.02 -10.68
CA TYR A 67 8.17 -9.67 -9.41
C TYR A 67 6.84 -8.90 -9.56
N THR A 68 5.82 -9.51 -10.19
CA THR A 68 4.68 -8.69 -10.68
C THR A 68 3.28 -9.10 -10.22
N ALA A 69 3.06 -10.34 -9.77
CA ALA A 69 1.74 -10.76 -9.24
C ALA A 69 1.75 -10.99 -7.72
N ASP A 70 2.65 -11.84 -7.22
CA ASP A 70 2.63 -12.27 -5.82
C ASP A 70 2.93 -11.14 -4.84
N SER A 71 3.89 -10.29 -5.16
CA SER A 71 4.31 -9.18 -4.30
C SER A 71 3.25 -8.10 -4.19
N LEU A 72 2.52 -7.91 -5.28
CA LEU A 72 1.38 -7.00 -5.35
C LEU A 72 0.22 -7.55 -4.50
N ARG A 73 -0.02 -8.86 -4.56
CA ARG A 73 -1.00 -9.56 -3.73
C ARG A 73 -0.65 -9.49 -2.24
N ILE A 74 0.61 -9.70 -1.87
CA ILE A 74 1.11 -9.58 -0.49
C ILE A 74 0.88 -8.15 0.03
N ILE A 75 1.24 -7.13 -0.74
CA ILE A 75 1.06 -5.72 -0.33
C ILE A 75 -0.42 -5.38 -0.15
N LYS A 76 -1.31 -5.87 -1.03
CA LYS A 76 -2.75 -5.71 -0.89
C LYS A 76 -3.26 -6.37 0.39
N LEU A 77 -2.83 -7.60 0.66
CA LEU A 77 -3.26 -8.35 1.85
C LEU A 77 -2.77 -7.67 3.14
N CYS A 78 -1.49 -7.26 3.17
CA CYS A 78 -0.92 -6.51 4.28
C CYS A 78 -1.66 -5.18 4.49
N GLY A 79 -1.90 -4.41 3.43
CA GLY A 79 -2.65 -3.15 3.52
C GLY A 79 -4.06 -3.34 4.07
N PHE A 80 -4.75 -4.41 3.69
CA PHE A 80 -6.07 -4.74 4.23
C PHE A 80 -6.02 -5.10 5.72
N ILE A 81 -5.15 -6.03 6.11
CA ILE A 81 -4.99 -6.47 7.51
C ILE A 81 -4.61 -5.29 8.40
N LEU A 82 -3.66 -4.46 7.95
CA LEU A 82 -3.23 -3.27 8.67
C LEU A 82 -4.32 -2.22 8.78
N SER A 83 -5.19 -2.07 7.77
CA SER A 83 -6.33 -1.16 7.84
C SER A 83 -7.35 -1.61 8.90
N VAL A 84 -7.66 -2.90 8.94
CA VAL A 84 -8.55 -3.46 9.98
C VAL A 84 -7.93 -3.26 11.36
N ALA A 85 -6.65 -3.57 11.52
CA ALA A 85 -5.93 -3.39 12.78
C ALA A 85 -5.93 -1.91 13.24
N ALA A 86 -5.72 -0.97 12.32
CA ALA A 86 -5.72 0.46 12.63
C ALA A 86 -7.10 0.98 13.05
N VAL A 87 -8.18 0.53 12.39
CA VAL A 87 -9.56 0.87 12.79
C VAL A 87 -9.87 0.31 14.17
N THR A 88 -9.60 -0.98 14.40
CA THR A 88 -9.85 -1.64 15.67
C THR A 88 -9.07 -0.96 16.80
N ALA A 89 -7.78 -0.70 16.59
CA ALA A 89 -6.96 -0.02 17.58
C ALA A 89 -7.50 1.39 17.88
N SER A 90 -7.87 2.16 16.85
CA SER A 90 -8.43 3.49 17.06
C SER A 90 -9.68 3.48 17.92
N ILE A 91 -10.64 2.58 17.62
CA ILE A 91 -11.87 2.41 18.40
C ILE A 91 -11.53 2.06 19.85
N VAL A 92 -10.62 1.10 20.06
CA VAL A 92 -10.19 0.68 21.40
C VAL A 92 -9.59 1.85 22.19
N TYR A 93 -8.69 2.63 21.59
CA TYR A 93 -8.09 3.80 22.26
C TYR A 93 -9.12 4.89 22.60
N PHE A 94 -10.10 5.14 21.73
CA PHE A 94 -11.17 6.09 22.03
C PHE A 94 -12.08 5.59 23.16
N ILE A 95 -12.39 4.30 23.19
CA ILE A 95 -13.16 3.69 24.30
C ILE A 95 -12.37 3.80 25.60
N LEU A 96 -11.07 3.45 25.60
CA LEU A 96 -10.19 3.58 26.77
C LEU A 96 -10.13 5.03 27.29
N ALA A 97 -9.96 6.00 26.38
CA ALA A 97 -10.00 7.42 26.74
C ALA A 97 -11.34 7.82 27.38
N ALA A 98 -12.46 7.34 26.85
CA ALA A 98 -13.79 7.62 27.38
C ALA A 98 -14.04 6.97 28.76
N VAL A 99 -13.67 5.70 28.93
CA VAL A 99 -13.89 4.94 30.18
C VAL A 99 -13.04 5.47 31.33
N TRP A 100 -11.79 5.87 31.05
CA TRP A 100 -10.91 6.42 32.09
C TRP A 100 -11.11 7.92 32.32
N HIS A 101 -12.10 8.54 31.65
CA HIS A 101 -12.35 9.98 31.69
C HIS A 101 -11.09 10.83 31.47
N GLN A 102 -10.14 10.28 30.72
CA GLN A 102 -8.95 10.98 30.31
C GLN A 102 -9.39 11.85 29.16
N GLY A 103 -9.48 13.16 29.39
CA GLY A 103 -9.69 14.12 28.31
C GLY A 103 -8.55 14.07 27.28
N TYR A 104 -8.32 15.17 26.56
CA TYR A 104 -7.17 15.24 25.67
C TYR A 104 -5.86 15.37 26.47
N LYS A 105 -5.33 14.24 26.95
CA LYS A 105 -4.05 14.16 27.64
C LYS A 105 -2.97 13.71 26.66
N ILE A 106 -1.92 14.52 26.54
CA ILE A 106 -0.78 14.25 25.66
C ILE A 106 0.32 13.46 26.40
N GLU A 107 0.45 13.70 27.71
CA GLU A 107 1.48 13.15 28.58
C GLU A 107 1.11 11.79 29.19
N ASP A 108 2.13 10.96 29.44
CA ASP A 108 2.03 9.61 30.02
C ASP A 108 1.10 8.67 29.22
N ASP A 109 0.15 8.01 29.90
CA ASP A 109 -0.81 7.06 29.32
C ASP A 109 -1.97 7.73 28.56
N GLY A 110 -1.73 8.87 27.90
CA GLY A 110 -2.73 9.52 27.08
C GLY A 110 -3.14 8.66 25.88
N PHE A 111 -4.35 8.09 25.91
CA PHE A 111 -4.86 7.21 24.86
C PHE A 111 -5.43 7.95 23.63
N ALA A 112 -5.95 9.17 23.81
CA ALA A 112 -6.55 9.94 22.72
C ALA A 112 -5.58 10.23 21.55
N PRO A 113 -4.31 10.65 21.78
CA PRO A 113 -3.33 10.80 20.71
C PRO A 113 -3.04 9.49 19.96
N ALA A 114 -2.94 8.36 20.67
CA ALA A 114 -2.72 7.05 20.05
C ALA A 114 -3.87 6.66 19.11
N GLY A 115 -5.12 6.91 19.52
CA GLY A 115 -6.30 6.70 18.68
C GLY A 115 -6.32 7.56 17.40
N ILE A 116 -5.88 8.81 17.50
CA ILE A 116 -5.75 9.73 16.35
C ILE A 116 -4.65 9.26 15.39
N PHE A 117 -3.48 8.86 15.90
CA PHE A 117 -2.39 8.37 15.05
C PHE A 117 -2.70 7.01 14.41
N ALA A 118 -3.51 6.17 15.07
CA ALA A 118 -4.07 4.97 14.44
C ALA A 118 -4.97 5.32 13.24
N LEU A 119 -5.84 6.35 13.35
CA LEU A 119 -6.63 6.83 12.19
C LEU A 119 -5.74 7.45 11.11
N LEU A 120 -4.68 8.15 11.49
CA LEU A 120 -3.74 8.70 10.51
C LEU A 120 -3.01 7.58 9.74
N SER A 121 -2.68 6.49 10.43
CA SER A 121 -2.11 5.27 9.83
C SER A 121 -3.08 4.63 8.83
N LEU A 122 -4.39 4.63 9.15
CA LEU A 122 -5.44 4.10 8.28
C LEU A 122 -5.43 4.74 6.89
N LYS A 123 -5.16 6.04 6.79
CA LYS A 123 -5.06 6.74 5.50
C LYS A 123 -4.02 6.06 4.59
N TRP A 124 -2.86 5.71 5.15
CA TRP A 124 -1.75 5.12 4.41
C TRP A 124 -2.01 3.67 4.03
N THR A 125 -2.63 2.89 4.92
CA THR A 125 -2.97 1.48 4.66
C THR A 125 -4.10 1.35 3.63
N LEU A 126 -5.08 2.26 3.65
CA LEU A 126 -6.12 2.34 2.63
C LEU A 126 -5.55 2.69 1.26
N LEU A 127 -4.64 3.67 1.19
CA LEU A 127 -3.97 4.02 -0.07
C LEU A 127 -3.26 2.80 -0.67
N MET A 128 -2.59 2.01 0.18
CA MET A 128 -1.94 0.76 -0.20
C MET A 128 -2.92 -0.27 -0.79
N PHE A 129 -4.10 -0.41 -0.17
CA PHE A 129 -5.15 -1.31 -0.64
C PHE A 129 -5.77 -0.87 -1.97
N PHE A 130 -6.03 0.44 -2.14
CA PHE A 130 -6.61 0.98 -3.37
C PHE A 130 -5.65 0.86 -4.56
N GLU A 131 -4.37 1.20 -4.36
CA GLU A 131 -3.34 1.00 -5.39
C GLU A 131 -3.27 -0.50 -5.77
N GLY A 132 -3.23 -1.41 -4.78
CA GLY A 132 -3.26 -2.86 -5.03
C GLY A 132 -4.45 -3.33 -5.88
N ARG A 133 -5.68 -2.88 -5.57
CA ARG A 133 -6.87 -3.21 -6.38
C ARG A 133 -6.80 -2.63 -7.79
N LYS A 134 -6.21 -1.45 -7.97
CA LYS A 134 -6.10 -0.82 -9.29
C LYS A 134 -5.19 -1.63 -10.20
N TYR A 135 -4.04 -2.07 -9.70
CA TYR A 135 -3.10 -2.90 -10.48
C TYR A 135 -3.65 -4.30 -10.80
N GLU A 136 -4.39 -4.93 -9.88
CA GLU A 136 -5.05 -6.22 -10.12
C GLU A 136 -6.09 -6.14 -11.26
N LYS A 137 -6.89 -5.06 -11.31
CA LYS A 137 -7.82 -4.82 -12.42
C LYS A 137 -7.11 -4.67 -13.77
N PHE A 138 -5.97 -3.99 -13.82
CA PHE A 138 -5.18 -3.84 -15.05
C PHE A 138 -4.59 -5.17 -15.53
N LEU A 139 -4.11 -6.03 -14.61
CA LEU A 139 -3.59 -7.34 -14.98
C LEU A 139 -4.69 -8.27 -15.48
N CYS A 140 -5.87 -8.24 -14.85
CA CYS A 140 -7.02 -9.04 -15.27
C CYS A 140 -7.56 -8.61 -16.64
N SER A 141 -7.63 -7.31 -16.93
CA SER A 141 -8.06 -6.82 -18.25
C SER A 141 -7.06 -7.19 -19.36
N SER A 142 -5.75 -7.11 -19.07
CA SER A 142 -4.71 -7.47 -20.03
C SER A 142 -4.71 -8.97 -20.35
N GLY A 143 -4.98 -9.82 -19.36
CA GLY A 143 -5.12 -11.26 -19.57
C GLY A 143 -6.36 -11.67 -20.38
N MET A 144 -7.45 -10.89 -20.30
CA MET A 144 -8.63 -11.10 -21.16
C MET A 144 -8.36 -10.70 -22.61
N GLU A 145 -7.61 -9.62 -22.85
CA GLU A 145 -7.23 -9.21 -24.22
C GLU A 145 -6.32 -10.26 -24.89
N GLU A 146 -5.38 -10.83 -24.15
CA GLU A 146 -4.54 -11.94 -24.64
C GLU A 146 -5.37 -13.23 -24.89
N ALA A 147 -6.34 -13.52 -24.03
CA ALA A 147 -7.27 -14.63 -24.19
C ALA A 147 -8.22 -14.43 -25.39
N GLU A 148 -8.63 -13.20 -25.68
CA GLU A 148 -9.48 -12.88 -26.83
C GLU A 148 -8.69 -12.93 -28.15
N ILE A 149 -7.42 -12.49 -28.16
CA ILE A 149 -6.53 -12.62 -29.34
C ILE A 149 -6.21 -14.09 -29.63
N THR A 150 -6.08 -14.93 -28.61
CA THR A 150 -5.84 -16.37 -28.77
C THR A 150 -7.12 -17.16 -29.12
N ASN A 151 -8.29 -16.76 -28.60
CA ASN A 151 -9.58 -17.40 -28.91
C ASN A 151 -10.19 -16.87 -30.22
N GLY A 152 -9.83 -15.66 -30.66
CA GLY A 152 -10.24 -15.05 -31.93
C GLY A 152 -9.40 -15.48 -33.15
N LYS A 153 -8.30 -16.21 -32.95
CA LYS A 153 -7.61 -16.90 -34.06
C LYS A 153 -8.32 -18.21 -34.37
N SER A 154 -9.11 -18.20 -35.44
CA SER A 154 -9.67 -19.42 -36.04
C SER A 154 -8.56 -20.48 -36.24
N PRO A 155 -8.80 -21.76 -35.90
CA PRO A 155 -7.82 -22.86 -35.96
C PRO A 155 -7.13 -23.08 -37.31
N SER A 156 -7.56 -22.41 -38.38
CA SER A 156 -7.03 -22.60 -39.74
C SER A 156 -5.66 -21.96 -39.98
N GLN A 157 -5.21 -21.01 -39.15
CA GLN A 157 -3.95 -20.31 -39.36
C GLN A 157 -2.72 -21.02 -38.75
N TYR A 158 -2.92 -21.93 -37.79
CA TYR A 158 -1.79 -22.63 -37.12
C TYR A 158 -1.20 -23.75 -37.99
N ASN A 159 -2.03 -24.40 -38.82
CA ASN A 159 -1.58 -25.53 -39.66
C ASN A 159 -0.80 -25.12 -40.91
N SER A 160 -0.76 -23.83 -41.30
CA SER A 160 -0.03 -23.39 -42.51
C SER A 160 1.39 -22.86 -42.24
N VAL A 161 1.73 -22.65 -40.96
CA VAL A 161 3.09 -22.27 -40.53
C VAL A 161 3.87 -23.52 -40.14
N GLN A 162 3.26 -24.44 -39.39
CA GLN A 162 3.92 -25.68 -38.94
C GLN A 162 4.29 -26.63 -40.10
N SER A 163 3.57 -26.60 -41.23
CA SER A 163 3.86 -27.48 -42.39
C SER A 163 4.91 -26.93 -43.37
N ARG A 164 5.39 -25.69 -43.19
CA ARG A 164 6.45 -25.14 -44.05
C ARG A 164 7.86 -25.40 -43.53
N ASP A 165 8.03 -25.59 -42.23
CA ASP A 165 9.34 -25.79 -41.61
C ASP A 165 9.80 -27.26 -41.54
N VAL A 166 9.03 -28.18 -42.14
CA VAL A 166 9.35 -29.63 -42.14
C VAL A 166 9.84 -30.14 -43.51
N ASN A 167 9.80 -29.32 -44.58
CA ASN A 167 10.22 -29.73 -45.93
C ASN A 167 11.10 -28.67 -46.65
N GLY A 168 12.02 -28.03 -45.94
CA GLY A 168 13.02 -27.12 -46.51
C GLY A 168 14.41 -27.43 -46.02
#